data_AF-A0A382VEC5-F1
#
_entry.id   AF-A0A382VEC5-F1
#
_cell.length_a   1.000
_cell.length_b   1.000
_cell.length_c   1.000
_cell.angle_alpha   90.00
_cell.angle_beta   90.00
_cell.angle_gamma   90.00
#
_symmetry.space_group_name_H-M   'P 1'
#
loop_
_entity.id
_entity.type
_entity.pdbx_description
1 polymer ?
#
loop_
_entity_poly.entity_id
_entity_poly.type
_entity_poly.pdbx_seq_one_letter_code
_entity_poly.pdbx_strand_id
1 'polypeptide(L)'
;MTTIVQSLTHRATRKDDDALNILTFPTHERYQTNIAETGHNFYMWQGEGIKPWKTEYSPIPKGHVLLNPEKKDGQIPSYVDMDLVFSQNKFGQFQVSEQISKQLQIPLVSLEHTLPMESWSKNQLIQMRYMRGDANLFISEYSRKKWGWKEDEADVVHHGVDTKLFSPCPNTERQEKV
;
A
#
# COMPACT_ATOMS: atom_id res chain seq x y z
N MET A 1 -16.32 4.58 -16.70
CA MET A 1 -15.00 4.93 -16.12
C MET A 1 -15.12 6.32 -15.53
N THR A 2 -14.57 6.53 -14.35
CA THR A 2 -14.44 7.85 -13.72
C THR A 2 -13.68 8.79 -14.64
N THR A 3 -14.17 10.01 -14.81
CA THR A 3 -13.53 11.05 -15.65
C THR A 3 -12.59 11.90 -14.81
N ILE A 4 -11.61 12.55 -15.47
CA ILE A 4 -10.72 13.52 -14.81
C ILE A 4 -11.53 14.64 -14.13
N VAL A 5 -12.60 15.10 -14.78
CA VAL A 5 -13.49 16.13 -14.22
C VAL A 5 -14.15 15.65 -12.93
N GLN A 6 -14.68 14.43 -12.91
CA GLN A 6 -15.26 13.84 -11.69
C GLN A 6 -14.23 13.75 -10.55
N SER A 7 -13.02 13.26 -10.82
CA SER A 7 -11.93 13.17 -9.84
C SER A 7 -11.54 14.54 -9.26
N LEU A 8 -11.46 15.57 -10.10
CA LEU A 8 -11.13 16.93 -9.65
C LEU A 8 -12.26 17.55 -8.84
N THR A 9 -13.51 17.41 -9.30
CA THR A 9 -14.68 17.91 -8.57
C THR A 9 -14.81 17.23 -7.21
N HIS A 10 -14.65 15.90 -7.15
CA HIS A 10 -14.70 15.15 -5.90
C HIS A 10 -13.70 15.68 -4.88
N ARG A 11 -12.42 15.79 -5.25
CA ARG A 11 -11.38 16.29 -4.35
C ARG A 11 -11.59 17.74 -3.93
N ALA A 12 -12.13 18.58 -4.80
CA ALA A 12 -12.39 19.98 -4.49
C ALA A 12 -13.57 20.19 -3.53
N THR A 13 -14.48 19.21 -3.42
CA THR A 13 -15.70 19.32 -2.59
C THR A 13 -15.71 18.38 -1.39
N ARG A 14 -14.76 17.45 -1.30
CA ARG A 14 -14.57 16.54 -0.16
C ARG A 14 -14.25 17.33 1.11
N LYS A 15 -14.76 16.86 2.26
CA LYS A 15 -14.38 17.41 3.56
C LYS A 15 -13.12 16.73 4.09
N ASP A 16 -12.36 17.44 4.92
CA ASP A 16 -11.10 16.93 5.46
C ASP A 16 -11.28 15.68 6.34
N ASP A 17 -12.43 15.54 7.00
CA ASP A 17 -12.79 14.44 7.88
C ASP A 17 -13.45 13.25 7.17
N ASP A 18 -13.74 13.37 5.87
CA ASP A 18 -14.33 12.26 5.10
C ASP A 18 -13.31 11.13 4.92
N ALA A 19 -13.78 9.88 5.05
CA ALA A 19 -12.98 8.71 4.77
C ALA A 19 -12.53 8.69 3.30
N LEU A 20 -11.24 8.44 3.07
CA LEU A 20 -10.66 8.35 1.73
C LEU A 20 -11.03 7.03 1.04
N ASN A 21 -11.21 7.07 -0.27
CA ASN A 21 -11.25 5.92 -1.15
C ASN A 21 -9.85 5.68 -1.74
N ILE A 22 -9.17 4.68 -1.20
CA ILE A 22 -7.77 4.40 -1.49
C ILE A 22 -7.69 3.17 -2.40
N LEU A 23 -7.12 3.33 -3.59
CA LEU A 23 -6.75 2.19 -4.41
C LEU A 23 -5.44 1.60 -3.88
N THR A 24 -5.38 0.31 -3.61
CA THR A 24 -4.18 -0.37 -3.14
C THR A 24 -4.12 -1.81 -3.66
N PHE A 25 -3.28 -2.66 -3.07
CA PHE A 25 -3.02 -4.02 -3.54
C PHE A 25 -2.99 -5.02 -2.38
N PRO A 26 -3.38 -6.28 -2.60
CA PRO A 26 -3.13 -7.35 -1.64
C PRO A 26 -1.61 -7.52 -1.45
N THR A 27 -1.08 -7.07 -0.32
CA THR A 27 0.35 -7.10 -0.03
C THR A 27 0.65 -8.00 1.16
N HIS A 28 0.53 -7.47 2.38
CA HIS A 28 0.76 -8.20 3.61
C HIS A 28 -0.50 -8.16 4.48
N GLU A 29 -1.13 -9.30 4.70
CA GLU A 29 -2.48 -9.40 5.26
C GLU A 29 -2.61 -8.74 6.63
N ARG A 30 -1.58 -8.88 7.48
CA ARG A 30 -1.55 -8.27 8.82
C ARG A 30 -1.31 -6.76 8.78
N TYR A 31 -0.44 -6.30 7.89
CA TYR A 31 -0.23 -4.86 7.73
C TYR A 31 -1.51 -4.19 7.24
N GLN A 32 -2.19 -4.82 6.27
CA GLN A 32 -3.46 -4.34 5.75
C GLN A 32 -4.56 -4.31 6.82
N THR A 33 -4.53 -5.27 7.75
CA THR A 33 -5.42 -5.28 8.92
C THR A 33 -5.19 -4.05 9.81
N ASN A 34 -3.92 -3.69 10.06
CA ASN A 34 -3.60 -2.52 10.89
C ASN A 34 -4.03 -1.21 10.23
N ILE A 35 -3.86 -1.07 8.91
CA ILE A 35 -4.26 0.18 8.24
C ILE A 35 -5.79 0.30 8.10
N ALA A 36 -6.55 -0.79 8.24
CA ALA A 36 -8.01 -0.72 8.31
C ALA A 36 -8.51 0.13 9.48
N GLU A 37 -7.74 0.21 10.56
CA GLU A 37 -8.05 1.03 11.74
C GLU A 37 -8.01 2.54 11.46
N THR A 38 -7.45 2.97 10.32
CA THR A 38 -7.51 4.38 9.87
C THR A 38 -8.91 4.82 9.46
N GLY A 39 -9.85 3.87 9.27
CA GLY A 39 -11.23 4.18 8.94
C GLY A 39 -11.48 4.57 7.48
N HIS A 40 -10.49 4.34 6.60
CA HIS A 40 -10.61 4.59 5.15
C HIS A 40 -11.15 3.37 4.38
N ASN A 41 -11.57 3.60 3.14
CA ASN A 41 -12.01 2.56 2.22
C ASN A 41 -10.83 2.14 1.34
N PHE A 42 -10.56 0.84 1.26
CA PHE A 42 -9.42 0.29 0.53
C PHE A 42 -9.90 -0.64 -0.57
N TYR A 43 -9.61 -0.28 -1.82
CA TYR A 43 -9.96 -1.04 -3.00
C TYR A 43 -8.71 -1.76 -3.49
N MET A 44 -8.65 -3.07 -3.28
CA MET A 44 -7.48 -3.89 -3.53
C MET A 44 -7.49 -4.43 -4.97
N TRP A 45 -6.68 -3.81 -5.82
CA TRP A 45 -6.45 -4.20 -7.20
C TRP A 45 -5.79 -5.57 -7.31
N GLN A 46 -6.28 -6.40 -8.23
CA GLN A 46 -5.75 -7.72 -8.51
C GLN A 46 -5.29 -7.81 -9.97
N GLY A 47 -4.24 -8.58 -10.23
CA GLY A 47 -3.69 -8.69 -11.57
C GLY A 47 -2.50 -9.63 -11.65
N GLU A 48 -2.00 -9.83 -12.86
CA GLU A 48 -0.81 -10.65 -13.09
C GLU A 48 0.42 -10.05 -12.39
N GLY A 49 1.22 -10.90 -11.74
CA GLY A 49 2.39 -10.49 -10.97
C GLY A 49 2.08 -9.83 -9.62
N ILE A 50 0.80 -9.69 -9.25
CA ILE A 50 0.36 -9.16 -7.96
C ILE A 50 -0.01 -10.34 -7.07
N LYS A 51 0.53 -10.37 -5.85
CA LYS A 51 0.21 -11.40 -4.86
C LYS A 51 -1.30 -11.44 -4.61
N PRO A 52 -1.96 -12.61 -4.64
CA PRO A 52 -3.36 -12.72 -4.26
C PRO A 52 -3.51 -12.58 -2.74
N TRP A 53 -4.69 -12.15 -2.30
CA TRP A 53 -5.04 -12.19 -0.89
C TRP A 53 -5.19 -13.63 -0.41
N LYS A 54 -4.55 -13.98 0.70
CA LYS A 54 -4.64 -15.31 1.28
C LYS A 54 -5.40 -15.30 2.60
N THR A 55 -6.61 -15.83 2.57
CA THR A 55 -7.50 -15.88 3.76
C THR A 55 -6.97 -16.76 4.88
N GLU A 56 -6.02 -17.66 4.60
CA GLU A 56 -5.31 -18.48 5.59
C GLU A 56 -4.53 -17.64 6.61
N TYR A 57 -4.06 -16.44 6.22
CA TYR A 57 -3.28 -15.56 7.09
C TYR A 57 -4.12 -14.51 7.81
N SER A 58 -5.19 -14.01 7.16
CA SER A 58 -6.15 -13.08 7.76
C SER A 58 -7.44 -13.01 6.92
N PRO A 59 -8.63 -12.87 7.52
CA PRO A 59 -9.82 -12.45 6.77
C PRO A 59 -9.60 -11.07 6.13
N ILE A 60 -10.39 -10.76 5.11
CA ILE A 60 -10.38 -9.42 4.49
C ILE A 60 -10.78 -8.39 5.56
N PRO A 61 -9.97 -7.36 5.85
CA PRO A 61 -10.27 -6.41 6.92
C PRO A 61 -11.49 -5.54 6.61
N LYS A 62 -12.07 -4.92 7.64
CA LYS A 62 -13.15 -3.94 7.46
C LYS A 62 -12.70 -2.80 6.53
N GLY A 63 -13.62 -2.28 5.73
CA GLY A 63 -13.33 -1.20 4.79
C GLY A 63 -12.55 -1.65 3.55
N HIS A 64 -12.22 -2.94 3.41
CA HIS A 64 -11.48 -3.45 2.26
C HIS A 64 -12.37 -4.20 1.27
N VAL A 65 -12.13 -3.99 -0.01
CA VAL A 65 -12.81 -4.68 -1.12
C VAL A 65 -11.77 -5.23 -2.07
N LEU A 66 -11.78 -6.55 -2.29
CA LEU A 66 -11.02 -7.17 -3.37
C LEU A 66 -11.71 -6.87 -4.71
N LEU A 67 -11.00 -6.22 -5.63
CA LEU A 67 -11.52 -5.92 -6.97
C LEU A 67 -11.49 -7.16 -7.86
N ASN A 68 -12.41 -7.27 -8.83
CA ASN A 68 -12.52 -8.47 -9.69
C ASN A 68 -11.49 -8.43 -10.84
N PRO A 69 -10.44 -9.27 -10.84
CA PRO A 69 -9.41 -9.27 -11.89
C PRO A 69 -9.96 -9.61 -13.29
N GLU A 70 -11.11 -10.30 -13.39
CA GLU A 70 -11.75 -10.61 -14.68
C GLU A 70 -12.15 -9.35 -15.45
N LYS A 71 -12.37 -8.23 -14.73
CA LYS A 71 -12.69 -6.93 -15.33
C LYS A 71 -11.47 -6.21 -15.92
N LYS A 72 -10.25 -6.75 -15.76
CA LYS A 72 -8.99 -6.16 -16.23
C LYS A 72 -8.88 -4.69 -15.80
N ASP A 73 -8.78 -3.78 -16.76
CA ASP A 73 -8.67 -2.33 -16.54
C ASP A 73 -9.96 -1.73 -15.93
N GLY A 74 -11.10 -2.40 -16.08
CA GLY A 74 -12.41 -2.01 -15.55
C GLY A 74 -12.68 -2.45 -14.11
N GLN A 75 -11.65 -2.78 -13.34
CA GLN A 75 -11.75 -3.24 -11.95
C GLN A 75 -12.34 -2.18 -11.00
N ILE A 76 -12.00 -0.91 -11.22
CA ILE A 76 -12.50 0.20 -10.40
C ILE A 76 -13.98 0.43 -10.71
N PRO A 77 -14.88 0.33 -9.71
CA PRO A 77 -16.30 0.60 -9.93
C PRO A 77 -16.53 2.05 -10.36
N SER A 78 -17.36 2.26 -11.38
CA SER A 78 -17.58 3.60 -11.96
C SER A 78 -18.29 4.60 -11.06
N TYR A 79 -18.83 4.15 -9.93
CA TYR A 79 -19.52 4.96 -8.93
C TYR A 79 -18.63 5.30 -7.73
N VAL A 80 -17.34 4.91 -7.78
CA VAL A 80 -16.37 5.23 -6.74
C VAL A 80 -15.34 6.20 -7.31
N ASP A 81 -15.22 7.35 -6.67
CA ASP A 81 -14.14 8.29 -6.92
C ASP A 81 -12.98 7.95 -5.99
N MET A 82 -11.83 7.61 -6.57
CA MET A 82 -10.60 7.32 -5.81
C MET A 82 -9.92 8.62 -5.44
N ASP A 83 -9.39 8.70 -4.22
CA ASP A 83 -8.68 9.87 -3.71
C ASP A 83 -7.17 9.79 -3.91
N LEU A 84 -6.62 8.57 -3.81
CA LEU A 84 -5.20 8.31 -4.01
C LEU A 84 -4.94 6.84 -4.40
N VAL A 85 -3.76 6.58 -4.95
CA VAL A 85 -3.22 5.24 -5.13
C VAL A 85 -2.12 4.99 -4.10
N PHE A 86 -2.23 3.90 -3.36
CA PHE A 86 -1.27 3.47 -2.35
C PHE A 86 -0.55 2.20 -2.78
N SER A 87 0.64 2.37 -3.36
CA SER A 87 1.54 1.29 -3.76
C SER A 87 2.40 0.88 -2.56
N GLN A 88 2.39 -0.39 -2.19
CA GLN A 88 3.11 -0.91 -1.01
C GLN A 88 4.36 -1.70 -1.40
N ASN A 89 4.65 -1.80 -2.70
CA ASN A 89 5.81 -2.49 -3.24
C ASN A 89 6.18 -1.92 -4.61
N LYS A 90 7.48 -1.79 -4.93
CA LYS A 90 7.90 -1.48 -6.31
C LYS A 90 7.57 -2.58 -7.31
N PHE A 91 7.59 -3.84 -6.89
CA PHE A 91 7.41 -4.97 -7.80
C PHE A 91 5.94 -5.27 -8.02
N GLY A 92 5.51 -5.27 -9.28
CA GLY A 92 4.14 -5.59 -9.70
C GLY A 92 3.12 -4.49 -9.44
N GLN A 93 3.26 -3.73 -8.34
CA GLN A 93 2.28 -2.72 -7.95
C GLN A 93 2.58 -1.34 -8.52
N PHE A 94 3.82 -0.87 -8.46
CA PHE A 94 4.15 0.52 -8.77
C PHE A 94 3.81 0.90 -10.22
N GLN A 95 4.10 0.05 -11.20
CA GLN A 95 3.84 0.35 -12.62
C GLN A 95 2.34 0.52 -12.88
N VAL A 96 1.52 -0.36 -12.32
CA VAL A 96 0.05 -0.26 -12.38
C VAL A 96 -0.42 0.99 -11.64
N SER A 97 0.16 1.26 -10.48
CA SER A 97 -0.18 2.41 -9.65
C SER A 97 0.08 3.73 -10.34
N GLU A 98 1.24 3.86 -10.97
CA GLU A 98 1.65 5.06 -11.70
C GLU A 98 0.73 5.32 -12.90
N GLN A 99 0.37 4.27 -13.64
CA GLN A 99 -0.57 4.37 -14.76
C GLN A 99 -1.94 4.86 -14.29
N ILE A 100 -2.49 4.26 -13.23
CA ILE A 100 -3.81 4.62 -12.70
C ILE A 100 -3.80 6.02 -12.08
N SER A 101 -2.77 6.35 -11.31
CA SER A 101 -2.58 7.69 -10.73
C SER A 101 -2.58 8.77 -11.81
N LYS A 102 -1.81 8.57 -12.91
CA LYS A 102 -1.79 9.50 -14.05
C LYS A 102 -3.14 9.56 -14.78
N GLN A 103 -3.82 8.44 -14.97
CA GLN A 103 -5.11 8.40 -15.66
C GLN A 103 -6.21 9.14 -14.86
N LEU A 104 -6.25 8.94 -13.55
CA LEU A 104 -7.24 9.56 -12.66
C LEU A 104 -6.81 10.93 -12.14
N GLN A 105 -5.58 11.34 -12.41
CA GLN A 105 -4.95 12.57 -11.92
C GLN A 105 -4.92 12.65 -10.38
N ILE A 106 -4.76 11.52 -9.69
CA ILE A 106 -4.77 11.41 -8.22
C ILE A 106 -3.38 11.11 -7.68
N PRO A 107 -3.04 11.55 -6.45
CA PRO A 107 -1.73 11.33 -5.88
C PRO A 107 -1.39 9.84 -5.75
N LEU A 108 -0.12 9.52 -6.04
CA LEU A 108 0.51 8.23 -5.79
C LEU A 108 1.36 8.30 -4.53
N VAL A 109 0.99 7.50 -3.52
CA VAL A 109 1.82 7.25 -2.35
C VAL A 109 2.55 5.92 -2.55
N SER A 110 3.88 5.96 -2.53
CA SER A 110 4.75 4.78 -2.69
C SER A 110 5.41 4.43 -1.36
N LEU A 111 4.95 3.35 -0.72
CA LEU A 111 5.57 2.76 0.46
C LEU A 111 6.46 1.57 0.07
N GLU A 112 7.70 1.55 0.55
CA GLU A 112 8.53 0.34 0.49
C GLU A 112 8.37 -0.51 1.75
N HIS A 113 7.59 -1.57 1.61
CA HIS A 113 7.31 -2.52 2.69
C HIS A 113 8.40 -3.61 2.84
N THR A 114 9.32 -3.74 1.89
CA THR A 114 10.42 -4.72 1.93
C THR A 114 11.78 -4.04 1.87
N LEU A 115 12.84 -4.79 2.14
CA LEU A 115 14.21 -4.39 1.80
C LEU A 115 14.48 -4.64 0.30
N PRO A 116 15.46 -3.96 -0.30
CA PRO A 116 15.92 -4.34 -1.62
C PRO A 116 16.59 -5.71 -1.58
N MET A 117 16.61 -6.42 -2.72
CA MET A 117 17.32 -7.70 -2.78
C MET A 117 18.83 -7.49 -2.63
N GLU A 118 19.47 -8.28 -1.78
CA GLU A 118 20.91 -8.19 -1.50
C GLU A 118 21.77 -8.40 -2.74
N SER A 119 21.29 -9.20 -3.70
CA SER A 119 21.97 -9.49 -4.95
C SER A 119 21.95 -8.37 -5.98
N TRP A 120 21.19 -7.28 -5.75
CA TRP A 120 21.10 -6.20 -6.72
C TRP A 120 22.35 -5.34 -6.75
N SER A 121 22.75 -5.02 -7.99
CA SER A 121 23.78 -4.03 -8.25
C SER A 121 23.35 -2.62 -7.82
N LYS A 122 24.33 -1.74 -7.61
CA LYS A 122 24.07 -0.31 -7.35
C LYS A 122 23.22 0.34 -8.45
N ASN A 123 23.41 -0.05 -9.71
CA ASN A 123 22.64 0.49 -10.83
C ASN A 123 21.17 0.08 -10.76
N GLN A 124 20.87 -1.17 -10.40
CA GLN A 124 19.49 -1.61 -10.18
C GLN A 124 18.84 -0.86 -9.02
N LEU A 125 19.55 -0.66 -7.90
CA LEU A 125 19.06 0.14 -6.78
C LEU A 125 18.75 1.58 -7.20
N ILE A 126 19.64 2.21 -7.98
CA ILE A 126 19.43 3.56 -8.51
C ILE A 126 18.20 3.61 -9.42
N GLN A 127 18.02 2.62 -10.30
CA GLN A 127 16.83 2.52 -11.15
C GLN A 127 15.55 2.42 -10.32
N MET A 128 15.53 1.56 -9.30
CA MET A 128 14.38 1.42 -8.40
C MET A 128 14.11 2.71 -7.62
N ARG A 129 15.14 3.50 -7.28
CA ARG A 129 14.97 4.79 -6.60
C ARG A 129 14.22 5.82 -7.45
N TYR A 130 14.29 5.73 -8.78
CA TYR A 130 13.54 6.62 -9.67
C TYR A 130 12.05 6.30 -9.74
N MET A 131 11.61 5.13 -9.24
CA MET A 131 10.20 4.82 -9.08
C MET A 131 9.66 5.55 -7.85
N ARG A 132 9.27 6.82 -8.05
CA ARG A 132 8.81 7.73 -6.98
C ARG A 132 7.31 8.02 -7.13
N GLY A 133 6.59 7.99 -6.02
CA GLY A 133 5.28 8.61 -5.92
C GLY A 133 5.37 10.10 -5.61
N ASP A 134 4.21 10.77 -5.54
CA ASP A 134 4.07 12.12 -5.01
C ASP A 134 4.48 12.19 -3.53
N ALA A 135 4.23 11.10 -2.79
CA ALA A 135 4.79 10.86 -1.46
C ALA A 135 5.51 9.50 -1.43
N ASN A 136 6.65 9.44 -0.74
CA ASN A 136 7.48 8.23 -0.67
C ASN A 136 7.72 7.88 0.80
N LEU A 137 7.39 6.66 1.18
CA LEU A 137 7.35 6.21 2.56
C LEU A 137 8.21 4.96 2.76
N PHE A 138 8.76 4.81 3.95
CA PHE A 138 9.50 3.61 4.37
C PHE A 138 9.03 3.13 5.75
N ILE A 139 9.09 1.82 5.96
CA ILE A 139 8.71 1.19 7.23
C ILE A 139 9.69 1.42 8.38
N SER A 140 10.89 1.94 8.09
CA SER A 140 11.94 2.30 9.03
C SER A 140 13.04 3.11 8.35
N GLU A 141 13.82 3.84 9.13
CA GLU A 141 15.04 4.53 8.71
C GLU A 141 16.05 3.54 8.12
N TYR A 142 16.14 2.33 8.70
CA TYR A 142 16.97 1.25 8.19
C TYR A 142 16.55 0.86 6.76
N SER A 143 15.26 0.64 6.54
CA SER A 143 14.74 0.33 5.19
C SER A 143 15.06 1.45 4.20
N ARG A 144 14.72 2.70 4.54
CA ARG A 144 15.01 3.89 3.71
C ARG A 144 16.49 3.95 3.31
N LYS A 145 17.39 3.77 4.27
CA LYS A 145 18.84 3.78 4.04
C LYS A 145 19.28 2.63 3.13
N LYS A 146 18.71 1.43 3.28
CA LYS A 146 19.03 0.28 2.42
C LYS A 146 18.60 0.50 0.97
N TRP A 147 17.48 1.19 0.77
CA TRP A 147 17.03 1.63 -0.55
C TRP A 147 17.80 2.84 -1.10
N GLY A 148 18.71 3.44 -0.32
CA GLY A 148 19.58 4.53 -0.76
C GLY A 148 18.86 5.88 -0.88
N TRP A 149 17.84 6.11 -0.04
CA TRP A 149 17.11 7.38 0.06
C TRP A 149 17.65 8.23 1.23
N LYS A 150 17.66 9.55 1.04
CA LYS A 150 18.00 10.52 2.08
C LYS A 150 16.80 10.86 2.95
N GLU A 151 17.04 11.55 4.06
CA GLU A 151 15.99 11.87 5.04
C GLU A 151 14.99 12.91 4.54
N ASP A 152 15.45 13.84 3.72
CA ASP A 152 14.65 14.89 3.08
C ASP A 152 13.94 14.42 1.81
N GLU A 153 14.18 13.18 1.38
CA GLU A 153 13.61 12.61 0.15
C GLU A 153 12.39 11.71 0.40
N ALA A 154 12.20 11.21 1.62
CA ALA A 154 11.11 10.29 1.98
C ALA A 154 10.89 10.21 3.50
N ASP A 155 9.63 10.04 3.86
CA ASP A 155 9.20 9.90 5.25
C ASP A 155 9.29 8.46 5.74
N VAL A 156 9.35 8.30 7.06
CA VAL A 156 9.29 7.01 7.72
C VAL A 156 7.98 6.89 8.49
N VAL A 157 7.22 5.86 8.18
CA VAL A 157 6.03 5.46 8.94
C VAL A 157 6.30 4.06 9.47
N HIS A 158 6.57 3.97 10.78
CA HIS A 158 7.00 2.72 11.37
C HIS A 158 5.98 1.60 11.20
N HIS A 159 6.45 0.45 10.74
CA HIS A 159 5.63 -0.75 10.67
C HIS A 159 5.32 -1.26 12.08
N GLY A 160 4.07 -1.11 12.50
CA GLY A 160 3.59 -1.57 13.80
C GLY A 160 3.36 -3.08 13.87
N VAL A 161 3.37 -3.62 15.10
CA VAL A 161 2.94 -4.97 15.42
C VAL A 161 1.70 -4.86 16.30
N ASP A 162 0.66 -5.63 16.01
CA ASP A 162 -0.54 -5.71 16.85
C ASP A 162 -0.18 -6.45 18.15
N THR A 163 0.04 -5.72 19.23
CA THR A 163 0.42 -6.26 20.53
C THR A 163 -0.72 -6.94 21.27
N LYS A 164 -1.97 -6.79 20.84
CA LYS A 164 -3.09 -7.57 21.37
C LYS A 164 -3.07 -8.96 20.78
N LEU A 165 -2.91 -9.05 19.45
CA LEU A 165 -2.79 -10.33 18.75
C LEU A 165 -1.48 -11.05 19.09
N PHE A 166 -0.35 -10.35 19.02
CA PHE A 166 0.97 -10.87 19.35
C PHE A 166 1.32 -10.59 20.82
N SER A 167 0.49 -11.13 21.71
CA SER A 167 0.74 -11.15 23.14
C SER A 167 1.09 -12.57 23.61
N PRO A 168 1.87 -12.74 24.69
CA PRO A 168 2.03 -14.04 25.33
C PRO A 168 0.64 -14.60 25.69
N CYS A 169 0.42 -15.90 25.48
CA CYS A 169 -0.81 -16.51 25.97
C CYS A 169 -0.84 -16.32 27.50
N PRO A 170 -1.98 -15.89 28.08
CA PRO A 170 -2.14 -15.91 29.51
C PRO A 170 -1.93 -17.37 29.95
N ASN A 171 -0.90 -17.63 30.76
CA ASN A 171 -0.41 -18.95 31.20
C ASN A 171 0.67 -19.62 30.32
N THR A 172 1.41 -18.89 29.51
CA THR A 172 2.66 -19.41 28.92
C THR A 172 3.89 -18.76 29.55
N GLU A 173 4.82 -19.59 30.03
CA GLU A 173 6.13 -19.14 30.52
C GLU A 173 7.18 -19.30 29.41
N ARG A 174 8.11 -18.34 29.34
CA ARG A 174 9.22 -18.39 28.40
C ARG A 174 10.17 -19.52 28.82
N GLN A 175 10.28 -20.56 27.99
CA GLN A 175 11.35 -21.53 28.16
C GLN A 175 12.69 -20.88 27.79
N GLU A 176 13.62 -20.83 28.73
CA GLU A 176 15.00 -20.48 28.43
C GLU A 176 15.59 -21.60 27.56
N LYS A 177 16.08 -21.24 26.37
CA LYS A 177 16.86 -22.17 25.56
C LYS A 177 18.25 -22.27 26.20
N VAL A 178 18.58 -23.46 26.72
CA VAL A 178 19.92 -23.86 27.18
C VAL A 178 20.87 -23.98 25.99
#